data_AF-A0A1J7GNB9-F1
#
_entry.id   AF-A0A1J7GNB9-F1
#
_cell.length_a   1.000
_cell.length_b   1.000
_cell.length_c   1.000
_cell.angle_alpha   90.00
_cell.angle_beta   90.00
_cell.angle_gamma   90.00
#
_symmetry.space_group_name_H-M   'P 1'
#
loop_
_entity.id
_entity.type
_entity.pdbx_description
1 polymer ?
#
loop_
_entity_poly.entity_id
_entity_poly.type
_entity_poly.pdbx_seq_one_letter_code
_entity_poly.pdbx_strand_id
1 'polypeptide(L)'
;MFNASHAGVISIYWGQNGEEGSLVAACNTGNYAIVNIAFLSSFGNGNSPTLNLGGTSNKRPLGNAILNGIDFAIVTGSTQHWDELAKAISGYNVKGNKIYLSAAPQCPIPDKWLNSAIETGLFDYVWVQFYNNPPCQYNRNAENLKSYWKKWIVSKGGKIFLGLPAAKNASGSGYIPPEVLKAQVLPFIKNYPKYGGVMLWSKFYDQGYSSAIKTQI
;
A
#
# COMPACT_ATOMS: atom_id res chain seq x y z
N MET A 1 -26.29 -19.63 -1.78
CA MET A 1 -26.25 -18.15 -1.74
C MET A 1 -25.10 -17.73 -0.82
N PHE A 2 -23.99 -17.25 -1.37
CA PHE A 2 -23.01 -16.46 -0.63
C PHE A 2 -22.71 -15.21 -1.46
N ASN A 3 -23.61 -14.24 -1.34
CA ASN A 3 -23.44 -12.92 -1.91
C ASN A 3 -22.98 -12.00 -0.79
N ALA A 4 -21.67 -11.83 -0.69
CA ALA A 4 -21.06 -10.69 -0.03
C ALA A 4 -19.97 -10.19 -0.97
N SER A 5 -20.40 -9.53 -2.05
CA SER A 5 -19.56 -8.70 -2.90
C SER A 5 -18.91 -7.62 -2.03
N HIS A 6 -17.79 -7.95 -1.39
CA HIS A 6 -16.90 -6.95 -0.83
C HIS A 6 -16.16 -6.34 -2.03
N ALA A 7 -16.73 -5.28 -2.59
CA ALA A 7 -16.04 -4.49 -3.59
C ALA A 7 -14.71 -4.02 -2.98
N GLY A 8 -13.60 -4.30 -3.64
CA GLY A 8 -12.31 -3.80 -3.20
C GLY A 8 -12.23 -2.29 -3.41
N VAL A 9 -11.14 -1.68 -2.94
CA VAL A 9 -10.84 -0.28 -3.26
C VAL A 9 -9.44 -0.12 -3.84
N ILE A 10 -9.16 1.05 -4.41
CA ILE A 10 -7.82 1.38 -4.88
C ILE A 10 -7.17 2.31 -3.85
N SER A 11 -5.97 1.92 -3.39
CA SER A 11 -5.05 2.79 -2.65
C SER A 11 -3.93 3.28 -3.59
N ILE A 12 -3.41 4.48 -3.38
CA ILE A 12 -2.37 5.08 -4.24
C ILE A 12 -1.32 5.81 -3.39
N TYR A 13 -0.04 5.74 -3.77
CA TYR A 13 0.99 6.63 -3.23
C TYR A 13 1.05 7.95 -4.02
N TRP A 14 1.17 9.07 -3.30
CA TRP A 14 1.31 10.43 -3.85
C TRP A 14 2.35 11.22 -3.05
N GLY A 15 3.05 12.14 -3.71
CA GLY A 15 4.01 13.06 -3.08
C GLY A 15 5.47 12.73 -3.36
N GLN A 16 5.79 12.03 -4.45
CA GLN A 16 7.19 11.74 -4.80
C GLN A 16 7.63 12.35 -6.13
N ASN A 17 6.71 13.02 -6.85
CA ASN A 17 7.04 13.74 -8.07
C ASN A 17 6.20 15.03 -8.20
N GLY A 18 6.87 16.17 -8.40
CA GLY A 18 6.19 17.47 -8.53
C GLY A 18 5.24 17.59 -9.74
N GLU A 19 5.38 16.71 -10.73
CA GLU A 19 4.56 16.67 -11.95
C GLU A 19 3.35 15.73 -11.83
N GLU A 20 3.12 15.09 -10.67
CA GLU A 20 2.04 14.12 -10.51
C GLU A 20 0.64 14.71 -10.25
N GLY A 21 0.57 16.05 -10.23
CA GLY A 21 -0.62 16.83 -9.91
C GLY A 21 -0.80 17.06 -8.41
N SER A 22 -1.74 17.93 -8.04
CA SER A 22 -2.05 18.21 -6.64
C SER A 22 -2.77 17.03 -5.97
N LEU A 23 -2.67 16.93 -4.64
CA LEU A 23 -3.41 15.95 -3.86
C LEU A 23 -4.92 16.05 -4.09
N VAL A 24 -5.45 17.28 -4.20
CA VAL A 24 -6.87 17.52 -4.52
C VAL A 24 -7.23 16.97 -5.90
N ALA A 25 -6.39 17.18 -6.91
CA ALA A 25 -6.62 16.62 -8.24
C ALA A 25 -6.59 15.08 -8.21
N ALA A 26 -5.69 14.46 -7.44
CA ALA A 26 -5.68 13.02 -7.24
C ALA A 26 -6.99 12.51 -6.61
N CYS A 27 -7.48 13.15 -5.54
CA CYS A 27 -8.77 12.81 -4.92
C CYS A 27 -9.95 13.00 -5.89
N ASN A 28 -9.96 14.09 -6.66
CA ASN A 28 -11.04 14.41 -7.59
C ASN A 28 -11.16 13.45 -8.79
N THR A 29 -10.18 12.57 -9.00
CA THR A 29 -10.33 11.47 -9.98
C THR A 29 -11.47 10.53 -9.62
N GLY A 30 -11.82 10.41 -8.32
CA GLY A 30 -12.77 9.41 -7.83
C GLY A 30 -12.26 7.96 -7.89
N ASN A 31 -11.01 7.74 -8.32
CA ASN A 31 -10.45 6.40 -8.50
C ASN A 31 -9.99 5.80 -7.16
N TYR A 32 -9.49 6.62 -6.24
CA TYR A 32 -8.82 6.17 -5.02
C TYR A 32 -9.69 6.35 -3.78
N ALA A 33 -9.73 5.34 -2.92
CA ALA A 33 -10.37 5.45 -1.60
C ALA A 33 -9.36 5.80 -0.49
N ILE A 34 -8.07 5.51 -0.72
CA ILE A 34 -6.98 5.77 0.22
C ILE A 34 -5.83 6.41 -0.58
N VAL A 35 -5.27 7.51 -0.07
CA VAL A 35 -4.10 8.17 -0.64
C VAL A 35 -3.00 8.22 0.43
N ASN A 36 -1.91 7.50 0.18
CA ASN A 36 -0.73 7.50 1.03
C ASN A 36 0.17 8.67 0.65
N ILE A 37 0.31 9.62 1.57
CA ILE A 37 1.21 10.76 1.39
C ILE A 37 2.64 10.31 1.73
N ALA A 38 3.45 10.11 0.70
CA ALA A 38 4.82 9.63 0.78
C ALA A 38 5.81 10.78 0.70
N PHE A 39 6.86 10.88 1.53
CA PHE A 39 7.22 10.06 2.70
C PHE A 39 7.82 10.90 3.82
N LEU A 40 7.60 10.47 5.07
CA LEU A 40 8.47 10.84 6.17
C LEU A 40 9.81 10.10 6.03
N SER A 41 10.77 10.71 5.35
CA SER A 41 11.95 10.03 4.80
C SER A 41 13.16 9.95 5.74
N SER A 42 13.16 10.72 6.84
CA SER A 42 14.22 10.67 7.86
C SER A 42 13.59 10.79 9.24
N PHE A 43 13.95 9.90 10.16
CA PHE A 43 13.51 9.89 11.57
C PHE A 43 14.38 8.88 12.36
N GLY A 44 14.28 8.89 13.69
CA GLY A 44 15.00 7.96 14.58
C GLY A 44 16.43 8.39 14.92
N ASN A 45 17.06 7.71 15.87
CA ASN A 45 18.42 7.99 16.37
C ASN A 45 18.67 9.46 16.78
N GLY A 46 17.67 10.10 17.40
CA GLY A 46 17.74 11.50 17.82
C GLY A 46 17.56 12.54 16.69
N ASN A 47 17.36 12.11 15.45
CA ASN A 47 17.10 13.02 14.33
C ASN A 47 15.68 13.59 14.36
N SER A 48 15.53 14.84 13.93
CA SER A 48 14.22 15.45 13.71
C SER A 48 13.53 14.81 12.50
N PRO A 49 12.26 14.38 12.61
CA PRO A 49 11.52 13.81 11.50
C PRO A 49 11.41 14.77 10.30
N THR A 50 11.70 14.28 9.09
CA THR A 50 11.63 15.07 7.85
C THR A 50 10.61 14.47 6.89
N LEU A 51 9.58 15.26 6.53
CA LEU A 51 8.61 14.90 5.51
C LEU A 51 9.07 15.42 4.15
N ASN A 52 9.29 14.51 3.20
CA ASN A 52 9.68 14.79 1.82
C ASN A 52 8.52 14.41 0.89
N LEU A 53 7.82 15.43 0.39
CA LEU A 53 6.71 15.28 -0.57
C LEU A 53 7.14 15.61 -2.01
N GLY A 54 8.43 15.45 -2.32
CA GLY A 54 9.03 15.99 -3.53
C GLY A 54 9.01 17.52 -3.56
N GLY A 55 9.40 18.11 -4.70
CA GLY A 55 9.43 19.57 -4.89
C GLY A 55 10.48 20.29 -4.02
N THR A 56 10.34 21.62 -3.87
CA THR A 56 11.36 22.51 -3.27
C THR A 56 10.86 23.35 -2.06
N SER A 57 9.69 23.03 -1.50
CA SER A 57 9.03 23.86 -0.46
C SER A 57 9.50 23.55 0.98
N ASN A 58 9.65 24.61 1.80
CA ASN A 58 10.19 24.55 3.18
C ASN A 58 9.14 24.80 4.31
N LYS A 59 7.83 24.88 4.03
CA LYS A 59 6.79 25.21 5.04
C LYS A 59 5.96 23.99 5.47
N ARG A 60 5.42 24.04 6.71
CA ARG A 60 4.54 23.03 7.37
C ARG A 60 3.79 22.19 6.33
N PRO A 61 4.18 20.93 6.10
CA PRO A 61 3.93 20.26 4.82
C PRO A 61 2.45 20.06 4.49
N LEU A 62 1.56 19.97 5.50
CA LEU A 62 0.12 19.73 5.31
C LEU A 62 -0.82 20.65 6.14
N GLY A 63 -0.31 21.73 6.73
CA GLY A 63 -1.15 22.70 7.46
C GLY A 63 -1.83 22.13 8.73
N ASN A 64 -3.13 22.39 8.91
CA ASN A 64 -3.95 21.96 10.06
C ASN A 64 -4.70 20.63 9.81
N ALA A 65 -4.39 19.91 8.72
CA ALA A 65 -5.05 18.67 8.39
C ALA A 65 -4.73 17.57 9.43
N ILE A 66 -5.76 16.82 9.84
CA ILE A 66 -5.60 15.63 10.67
C ILE A 66 -5.61 14.42 9.72
N LEU A 67 -4.50 13.69 9.67
CA LEU A 67 -4.39 12.45 8.88
C LEU A 67 -5.14 11.31 9.56
N ASN A 68 -5.69 10.39 8.76
CA ASN A 68 -6.45 9.26 9.28
C ASN A 68 -5.57 8.15 9.88
N GLY A 69 -4.29 8.10 9.52
CA GLY A 69 -3.43 6.97 9.89
C GLY A 69 -1.97 7.15 9.53
N ILE A 70 -1.20 6.09 9.80
CA ILE A 70 0.23 6.00 9.53
C ILE A 70 0.47 4.74 8.69
N ASP A 71 1.20 4.90 7.59
CA ASP A 71 1.67 3.80 6.74
C ASP A 71 3.13 3.45 7.03
N PHE A 72 3.39 2.15 7.20
CA PHE A 72 4.72 1.60 7.41
C PHE A 72 5.25 1.06 6.08
N ALA A 73 6.00 1.90 5.35
CA ALA A 73 6.67 1.56 4.11
C ALA A 73 8.19 1.32 4.31
N ILE A 74 8.54 0.43 5.25
CA ILE A 74 9.93 0.16 5.63
C ILE A 74 10.54 -0.91 4.73
N VAL A 75 11.55 -0.53 3.94
CA VAL A 75 12.22 -1.42 2.97
C VAL A 75 13.75 -1.45 3.13
N THR A 76 14.29 -0.73 4.13
CA THR A 76 15.72 -0.66 4.43
C THR A 76 15.92 -0.26 5.90
N GLY A 77 17.17 -0.32 6.37
CA GLY A 77 17.52 0.01 7.77
C GLY A 77 17.22 -1.13 8.75
N SER A 78 16.94 -0.75 10.00
CA SER A 78 16.69 -1.69 11.11
C SER A 78 15.43 -2.53 10.91
N THR A 79 15.45 -3.77 11.39
CA THR A 79 14.30 -4.68 11.44
C THR A 79 13.64 -4.75 12.83
N GLN A 80 14.09 -3.90 13.77
CA GLN A 80 13.68 -3.95 15.18
C GLN A 80 12.71 -2.80 15.52
N HIS A 81 11.90 -3.01 16.58
CA HIS A 81 11.02 -2.02 17.20
C HIS A 81 9.84 -1.49 16.36
N TRP A 82 9.63 -1.98 15.14
CA TRP A 82 8.45 -1.60 14.34
C TRP A 82 7.13 -2.07 14.97
N ASP A 83 7.16 -3.19 15.70
CA ASP A 83 6.03 -3.68 16.47
C ASP A 83 5.75 -2.84 17.72
N GLU A 84 6.80 -2.38 18.42
CA GLU A 84 6.68 -1.45 19.53
C GLU A 84 6.11 -0.12 19.06
N LEU A 85 6.57 0.41 17.92
CA LEU A 85 6.00 1.62 17.32
C LEU A 85 4.52 1.43 16.96
N ALA A 86 4.15 0.29 16.36
CA ALA A 86 2.74 -0.01 16.05
C ALA A 86 1.87 -0.06 17.32
N LYS A 87 2.35 -0.72 18.38
CA LYS A 87 1.67 -0.78 19.69
C LYS A 87 1.54 0.62 20.31
N ALA A 88 2.61 1.42 20.28
CA ALA A 88 2.61 2.78 20.80
C ALA A 88 1.59 3.67 20.06
N ILE A 89 1.57 3.65 18.72
CA ILE A 89 0.60 4.40 17.93
C ILE A 89 -0.83 3.94 18.23
N SER A 90 -1.06 2.63 18.26
CA SER A 90 -2.37 2.07 18.59
C SER A 90 -2.82 2.43 20.02
N GLY A 91 -1.90 2.68 20.94
CA GLY A 91 -2.19 3.13 22.30
C GLY A 91 -2.81 4.53 22.39
N TYR A 92 -2.66 5.36 21.35
CA TYR A 92 -3.29 6.69 21.26
C TYR A 92 -4.75 6.63 20.75
N ASN A 93 -5.26 5.45 20.39
CA ASN A 93 -6.65 5.31 19.96
C ASN A 93 -7.60 5.68 21.11
N VAL A 94 -8.49 6.63 20.87
CA VAL A 94 -9.56 7.01 21.80
C VAL A 94 -10.93 6.78 21.16
N LYS A 95 -11.98 6.66 21.98
CA LYS A 95 -13.34 6.42 21.47
C LYS A 95 -13.73 7.52 20.48
N GLY A 96 -14.00 7.13 19.23
CA GLY A 96 -14.37 8.05 18.14
C GLY A 96 -13.20 8.55 17.29
N ASN A 97 -11.94 8.40 17.73
CA ASN A 97 -10.75 8.78 16.98
C ASN A 97 -9.79 7.59 16.89
N LYS A 98 -9.98 6.77 15.86
CA LYS A 98 -9.07 5.67 15.52
C LYS A 98 -7.98 6.18 14.58
N ILE A 99 -6.73 5.85 14.89
CA ILE A 99 -5.57 5.99 14.01
C ILE A 99 -5.44 4.68 13.24
N TYR A 100 -5.64 4.74 11.93
CA TYR A 100 -5.48 3.58 11.07
C TYR A 100 -3.99 3.24 10.91
N LEU A 101 -3.67 1.95 10.93
CA LEU A 101 -2.32 1.46 10.65
C LEU A 101 -2.31 0.67 9.35
N SER A 102 -1.41 1.04 8.44
CA SER A 102 -1.16 0.28 7.22
C SER A 102 0.30 -0.11 7.08
N ALA A 103 0.57 -1.19 6.34
CA ALA A 103 1.92 -1.68 6.07
C ALA A 103 2.13 -2.03 4.60
N ALA A 104 3.32 -1.74 4.08
CA ALA A 104 3.76 -2.07 2.73
C ALA A 104 4.92 -3.07 2.72
N PRO A 105 4.73 -4.32 3.18
CA PRO A 105 5.80 -5.33 3.10
C PRO A 105 6.13 -5.67 1.65
N GLN A 106 7.34 -6.17 1.40
CA GLN A 106 7.67 -6.82 0.14
C GLN A 106 6.94 -8.17 0.04
N CYS A 107 6.76 -8.69 -1.18
CA CYS A 107 6.04 -9.96 -1.35
C CYS A 107 6.70 -11.23 -0.75
N PRO A 108 8.02 -11.33 -0.52
CA PRO A 108 8.58 -12.45 0.23
C PRO A 108 7.98 -12.51 1.64
N ILE A 109 7.59 -13.70 2.09
CA ILE A 109 6.98 -13.91 3.41
C ILE A 109 7.79 -14.96 4.20
N PRO A 110 8.20 -14.69 5.45
CA PRO A 110 7.98 -13.45 6.20
C PRO A 110 8.74 -12.24 5.59
N ASP A 111 8.15 -11.04 5.68
CA ASP A 111 8.84 -9.81 5.28
C ASP A 111 9.97 -9.49 6.27
N LYS A 112 11.12 -9.05 5.74
CA LYS A 112 12.33 -8.85 6.56
C LYS A 112 12.17 -7.73 7.60
N TRP A 113 11.41 -6.68 7.32
CA TRP A 113 11.32 -5.48 8.17
C TRP A 113 10.03 -5.44 8.98
N LEU A 114 8.90 -5.81 8.38
CA LEU A 114 7.58 -5.55 8.91
C LEU A 114 6.90 -6.79 9.50
N ASN A 115 7.51 -7.98 9.42
CA ASN A 115 6.87 -9.20 9.93
C ASN A 115 6.50 -9.10 11.41
N SER A 116 7.42 -8.62 12.28
CA SER A 116 7.13 -8.46 13.72
C SER A 116 5.96 -7.51 13.97
N ALA A 117 5.88 -6.41 13.20
CA ALA A 117 4.82 -5.41 13.30
C ALA A 117 3.47 -5.97 12.84
N ILE A 118 3.43 -6.63 11.68
CA ILE A 118 2.20 -7.25 11.14
C ILE A 118 1.68 -8.34 12.08
N GLU A 119 2.57 -9.11 12.72
CA GLU A 119 2.21 -10.17 13.66
C GLU A 119 1.57 -9.68 14.98
N THR A 120 1.58 -8.37 15.24
CA THR A 120 0.80 -7.77 16.33
C THR A 120 -0.72 -7.83 16.08
N GLY A 121 -1.15 -7.95 14.82
CA GLY A 121 -2.57 -7.88 14.44
C GLY A 121 -3.18 -6.48 14.52
N LEU A 122 -2.37 -5.43 14.69
CA LEU A 122 -2.82 -4.04 14.80
C LEU A 122 -3.02 -3.34 13.45
N PHE A 123 -2.53 -3.92 12.35
CA PHE A 123 -2.59 -3.31 11.02
C PHE A 123 -3.95 -3.55 10.36
N ASP A 124 -4.65 -2.46 10.06
CA ASP A 124 -5.94 -2.44 9.36
C ASP A 124 -5.78 -2.83 7.90
N TYR A 125 -4.71 -2.36 7.25
CA TYR A 125 -4.46 -2.55 5.84
C TYR A 125 -3.03 -3.04 5.59
N VAL A 126 -2.86 -4.03 4.72
CA VAL A 126 -1.53 -4.50 4.29
C VAL A 126 -1.51 -4.54 2.77
N TRP A 127 -0.78 -3.63 2.13
CA TRP A 127 -0.58 -3.63 0.68
C TRP A 127 0.77 -4.23 0.32
N VAL A 128 0.75 -5.54 0.10
CA VAL A 128 1.93 -6.34 -0.21
C VAL A 128 2.48 -5.93 -1.59
N GLN A 129 3.76 -5.56 -1.65
CA GLN A 129 4.42 -5.12 -2.88
C GLN A 129 4.78 -6.33 -3.76
N PHE A 130 3.91 -6.67 -4.72
CA PHE A 130 4.11 -7.76 -5.68
C PHE A 130 4.92 -7.31 -6.90
N TYR A 131 6.05 -6.63 -6.65
CA TYR A 131 6.98 -6.12 -7.65
C TYR A 131 8.41 -6.03 -7.08
N ASN A 132 9.39 -5.84 -7.96
CA ASN A 132 10.83 -5.88 -7.65
C ASN A 132 11.35 -7.17 -6.98
N ASN A 133 10.55 -8.24 -6.96
CA ASN A 133 10.83 -9.51 -6.30
C ASN A 133 10.39 -10.68 -7.20
N PRO A 134 11.24 -11.13 -8.15
CA PRO A 134 10.92 -12.21 -9.09
C PRO A 134 10.30 -13.49 -8.49
N PRO A 135 10.69 -13.96 -7.28
CA PRO A 135 10.13 -15.18 -6.70
C PRO A 135 8.63 -15.12 -6.36
N CYS A 136 8.05 -13.92 -6.19
CA CYS A 136 6.68 -13.76 -5.72
C CYS A 136 5.82 -12.80 -6.54
N GLN A 137 6.38 -12.07 -7.49
CA GLN A 137 5.63 -11.17 -8.37
C GLN A 137 5.06 -11.86 -9.64
N TYR A 138 4.36 -11.09 -10.47
CA TYR A 138 4.03 -11.51 -11.83
C TYR A 138 5.28 -11.54 -12.71
N ASN A 139 5.50 -12.66 -13.41
CA ASN A 139 6.60 -12.81 -14.36
C ASN A 139 6.15 -13.74 -15.50
N ARG A 140 5.66 -13.15 -16.59
CA ARG A 140 5.01 -13.83 -17.75
C ARG A 140 3.71 -14.58 -17.42
N ASN A 141 3.55 -15.07 -16.20
CA ASN A 141 2.33 -15.66 -15.65
C ASN A 141 2.14 -15.23 -14.18
N ALA A 142 0.97 -15.59 -13.62
CA ALA A 142 0.56 -15.23 -12.26
C ALA A 142 0.75 -16.33 -11.20
N GLU A 143 1.43 -17.45 -11.50
CA GLU A 143 1.48 -18.61 -10.60
C GLU A 143 2.19 -18.30 -9.28
N ASN A 144 3.39 -17.71 -9.35
CA ASN A 144 4.15 -17.30 -8.18
C ASN A 144 3.38 -16.26 -7.34
N LEU A 145 2.81 -15.25 -8.00
CA LEU A 145 1.96 -14.25 -7.35
C LEU A 145 0.80 -14.90 -6.59
N LYS A 146 0.04 -15.80 -7.22
CA LYS A 146 -1.08 -16.50 -6.58
C LYS A 146 -0.62 -17.38 -5.41
N SER A 147 0.53 -18.03 -5.54
CA SER A 147 1.13 -18.84 -4.48
C SER A 147 1.47 -18.01 -3.24
N TYR A 148 2.11 -16.85 -3.43
CA TYR A 148 2.42 -15.94 -2.32
C TYR A 148 1.20 -15.19 -1.79
N TRP A 149 0.21 -14.87 -2.63
CA TRP A 149 -1.06 -14.32 -2.20
C TRP A 149 -1.75 -15.24 -1.18
N LYS A 150 -1.78 -16.56 -1.41
CA LYS A 150 -2.33 -17.55 -0.47
C LYS A 150 -1.65 -17.52 0.90
N LYS A 151 -0.36 -17.18 0.96
CA LYS A 151 0.39 -17.05 2.23
C LYS A 151 0.06 -15.73 2.93
N TRP A 152 0.02 -14.63 2.19
CA TRP A 152 -0.28 -13.31 2.74
C TRP A 152 -1.73 -13.16 3.23
N ILE A 153 -2.69 -13.76 2.52
CA ILE A 153 -4.11 -13.57 2.80
C ILE A 153 -4.57 -14.17 4.14
N VAL A 154 -3.77 -15.05 4.73
CA VAL A 154 -4.01 -15.64 6.07
C VAL A 154 -3.17 -14.98 7.18
N SER A 155 -2.37 -13.95 6.86
CA SER A 155 -1.62 -13.18 7.85
C SER A 155 -2.53 -12.42 8.83
N LYS A 156 -1.96 -11.89 9.90
CA LYS A 156 -2.71 -11.15 10.94
C LYS A 156 -3.20 -9.76 10.54
N GLY A 157 -2.86 -9.25 9.36
CA GLY A 157 -3.41 -7.99 8.84
C GLY A 157 -4.93 -8.06 8.65
N GLY A 158 -5.61 -6.91 8.76
CA GLY A 158 -7.05 -6.77 8.58
C GLY A 158 -7.51 -7.05 7.15
N LYS A 159 -7.27 -6.09 6.24
CA LYS A 159 -7.52 -6.22 4.80
C LYS A 159 -6.20 -6.24 4.04
N ILE A 160 -6.08 -7.19 3.11
CA ILE A 160 -4.88 -7.42 2.30
C ILE A 160 -5.12 -6.91 0.88
N PHE A 161 -4.19 -6.10 0.39
CA PHE A 161 -4.23 -5.45 -0.91
C PHE A 161 -3.11 -6.00 -1.79
N LEU A 162 -3.40 -6.14 -3.08
CA LEU A 162 -2.40 -6.44 -4.10
C LEU A 162 -1.68 -5.15 -4.50
N GLY A 163 -0.44 -4.95 -4.06
CA GLY A 163 0.40 -3.81 -4.42
C GLY A 163 1.09 -4.00 -5.77
N LEU A 164 0.91 -3.06 -6.70
CA LEU A 164 1.42 -3.12 -8.07
C LEU A 164 2.01 -1.79 -8.53
N PRO A 165 2.98 -1.81 -9.46
CA PRO A 165 3.39 -0.62 -10.17
C PRO A 165 2.29 -0.20 -11.17
N ALA A 166 1.96 1.09 -11.21
CA ALA A 166 0.94 1.64 -12.09
C ALA A 166 1.40 1.72 -13.56
N ALA A 167 2.70 1.64 -13.82
CA ALA A 167 3.28 1.62 -15.17
C ALA A 167 4.53 0.73 -15.20
N LYS A 168 4.92 0.29 -16.41
CA LYS A 168 6.09 -0.59 -16.62
C LYS A 168 7.40 0.01 -16.08
N ASN A 169 7.56 1.33 -16.17
CA ASN A 169 8.73 2.07 -15.71
C ASN A 169 8.64 2.52 -14.23
N ALA A 170 7.55 2.23 -13.51
CA ALA A 170 7.41 2.59 -12.10
C ALA A 170 8.20 1.68 -11.14
N SER A 171 8.70 0.55 -11.66
CA SER A 171 9.45 -0.47 -10.90
C SER A 171 10.43 -1.17 -11.84
N GLY A 172 11.45 -1.84 -11.29
CA GLY A 172 12.38 -2.65 -12.08
C GLY A 172 11.74 -3.90 -12.67
N SER A 173 10.71 -4.46 -12.02
CA SER A 173 9.98 -5.63 -12.51
C SER A 173 8.65 -5.82 -11.77
N GLY A 174 7.76 -6.68 -12.30
CA GLY A 174 6.48 -7.03 -11.66
C GLY A 174 5.26 -6.28 -12.17
N TYR A 175 5.41 -5.42 -13.18
CA TYR A 175 4.27 -4.79 -13.86
C TYR A 175 3.35 -5.81 -14.52
N ILE A 176 2.04 -5.61 -14.32
CA ILE A 176 0.98 -6.42 -14.90
C ILE A 176 0.12 -5.52 -15.77
N PRO A 177 -0.03 -5.77 -17.08
CA PRO A 177 -0.98 -5.03 -17.89
C PRO A 177 -2.43 -5.13 -17.35
N PRO A 178 -3.26 -4.07 -17.42
CA PRO A 178 -4.60 -4.05 -16.83
C PRO A 178 -5.51 -5.21 -17.28
N GLU A 179 -5.46 -5.57 -18.56
CA GLU A 179 -6.22 -6.68 -19.15
C GLU A 179 -5.77 -8.04 -18.60
N VAL A 180 -4.46 -8.22 -18.40
CA VAL A 180 -3.89 -9.43 -17.78
C VAL A 180 -4.28 -9.49 -16.31
N LEU A 181 -4.22 -8.38 -15.58
CA LEU A 181 -4.64 -8.30 -14.19
C LEU A 181 -6.10 -8.74 -14.03
N LYS A 182 -6.99 -8.17 -14.86
CA LYS A 182 -8.43 -8.47 -14.87
C LYS A 182 -8.74 -9.92 -15.25
N ALA A 183 -8.02 -10.48 -16.21
CA ALA A 183 -8.29 -11.84 -16.67
C ALA A 183 -7.67 -12.92 -15.77
N GLN A 184 -6.44 -12.71 -15.31
CA GLN A 184 -5.66 -13.80 -14.70
C GLN A 184 -5.54 -13.70 -13.19
N VAL A 185 -5.65 -12.51 -12.59
CA VAL A 185 -5.32 -12.28 -11.17
C VAL A 185 -6.54 -11.95 -10.33
N LEU A 186 -7.29 -10.90 -10.70
CA LEU A 186 -8.47 -10.44 -9.92
C LEU A 186 -9.49 -11.55 -9.65
N PRO A 187 -9.88 -12.39 -10.62
CA PRO A 187 -10.87 -13.46 -10.38
C PRO A 187 -10.41 -14.48 -9.33
N PHE A 188 -9.10 -14.62 -9.14
CA PHE A 188 -8.53 -15.51 -8.13
C PHE A 188 -8.45 -14.85 -6.75
N ILE A 189 -7.88 -13.65 -6.67
CA ILE A 189 -7.61 -13.00 -5.37
C ILE A 189 -8.89 -12.49 -4.68
N LYS A 190 -9.93 -12.15 -5.44
CA LYS A 190 -11.21 -11.64 -4.92
C LYS A 190 -12.02 -12.70 -4.16
N ASN A 191 -11.71 -13.99 -4.35
CA ASN A 191 -12.41 -15.08 -3.67
C ASN A 191 -12.04 -15.19 -2.17
N TYR A 192 -11.09 -14.39 -1.69
CA TYR A 192 -10.63 -14.45 -0.31
C TYR A 192 -11.27 -13.36 0.56
N PRO A 193 -11.82 -13.66 1.75
CA PRO A 193 -12.56 -12.69 2.58
C PRO A 193 -11.76 -11.47 3.04
N LYS A 194 -10.43 -11.62 3.20
CA LYS A 194 -9.52 -10.54 3.58
C LYS A 194 -9.10 -9.66 2.40
N TYR A 195 -9.51 -9.96 1.16
CA TYR A 195 -9.25 -9.09 0.02
C TYR A 195 -9.79 -7.67 0.31
N GLY A 196 -8.89 -6.69 0.20
CA GLY A 196 -9.20 -5.27 0.39
C GLY A 196 -9.20 -4.47 -0.91
N GLY A 197 -8.50 -4.94 -1.95
CA GLY A 197 -8.37 -4.21 -3.20
C GLY A 197 -6.97 -4.26 -3.80
N VAL A 198 -6.62 -3.19 -4.52
CA VAL A 198 -5.32 -2.99 -5.17
C VAL A 198 -4.66 -1.72 -4.62
N MET A 199 -3.35 -1.76 -4.39
CA MET A 199 -2.54 -0.58 -4.13
C MET A 199 -1.66 -0.30 -5.35
N LEU A 200 -1.53 0.96 -5.73
CA LEU A 200 -0.74 1.37 -6.87
C LEU A 200 0.44 2.25 -6.45
N TRP A 201 1.62 1.90 -6.99
CA TRP A 201 2.81 2.73 -6.96
C TRP A 201 3.07 3.30 -8.37
N SER A 202 2.90 4.60 -8.62
CA SER A 202 2.38 5.68 -7.78
C SER A 202 1.52 6.62 -8.64
N LYS A 203 0.96 7.68 -8.06
CA LYS A 203 0.07 8.63 -8.77
C LYS A 203 0.74 9.29 -9.97
N PHE A 204 2.05 9.52 -9.93
CA PHE A 204 2.83 9.98 -11.08
C PHE A 204 2.73 9.05 -12.29
N TYR A 205 2.86 7.74 -12.06
CA TYR A 205 2.84 6.71 -13.10
C TYR A 205 1.43 6.29 -13.51
N ASP A 206 0.43 6.55 -12.66
CA ASP A 206 -0.96 6.22 -12.95
C ASP A 206 -1.59 7.21 -13.96
N GLN A 207 -1.32 6.95 -15.24
CA GLN A 207 -1.85 7.67 -16.40
C GLN A 207 -3.05 6.93 -17.02
N GLY A 208 -3.89 6.32 -16.17
CA GLY A 208 -5.09 5.58 -16.59
C GLY A 208 -5.12 4.11 -16.18
N TYR A 209 -4.11 3.61 -15.46
CA TYR A 209 -4.09 2.24 -14.96
C TYR A 209 -5.23 2.01 -13.97
N SER A 210 -5.43 2.93 -13.01
CA SER A 210 -6.54 2.85 -12.06
C SER A 210 -7.90 2.90 -12.75
N SER A 211 -8.09 3.81 -13.70
CA SER A 211 -9.32 3.90 -14.51
C SER A 211 -9.62 2.60 -15.26
N ALA A 212 -8.59 1.94 -15.81
CA ALA A 212 -8.74 0.70 -16.58
C ALA A 212 -9.15 -0.53 -15.74
N ILE A 213 -8.93 -0.50 -14.42
CA ILE A 213 -9.21 -1.61 -13.50
C ILE A 213 -10.37 -1.31 -12.54
N LYS A 214 -10.75 -0.04 -12.36
CA LYS A 214 -11.66 0.45 -11.31
C LYS A 214 -12.97 -0.32 -11.21
N THR A 215 -13.57 -0.68 -12.34
CA THR A 215 -14.88 -1.36 -12.37
C THR A 215 -14.79 -2.86 -12.06
N GLN A 216 -13.58 -3.42 -11.92
CA GLN A 216 -13.33 -4.84 -11.64
C GLN A 216 -12.73 -5.09 -10.26
N ILE A 217 -12.32 -4.04 -9.55
CA ILE A 217 -11.92 -4.08 -8.14
C ILE A 217 -13.17 -4.23 -7.28
#